data_AF-A0A834H9T7-F1
#
_entry.id   AF-A0A834H9T7-F1
#
_cell.length_a   1.000
_cell.length_b   1.000
_cell.length_c   1.000
_cell.angle_alpha   90.00
_cell.angle_beta   90.00
_cell.angle_gamma   90.00
#
_symmetry.space_group_name_H-M   'P 1'
#
loop_
_entity.id
_entity.type
_entity.pdbx_description
1 polymer ?
#
loop_
_entity_poly.entity_id
_entity_poly.type
_entity_poly.pdbx_seq_one_letter_code
_entity_poly.pdbx_strand_id
1 'polypeptide(L)'
;MPFSISYNIEPFIYCNINVPMVFLMLPYNKADMETDQQEESIMPPPTVHQPSMLCESTNSSQGLYTPQVKNDLIPKINQEFDSLEKVQVFYNRYAKEGGFSTRSHSSRKSTVDVNVINCRAKLAVVRKGEKYVVSQFVEGHNHSLASPRRAHLLPSHRKVSAAKKALIEQLSAANVPTCQQMTIFDLESGGIENVGCSQQDLYNYKRDKKMTVDGHDANMLYEYFQSEKAKNDGFTFTIEKDDADRMTHCFWVDATARKSYKYFGDVVVFDTTYNTNRYSMIFAPILGVNHHRQTTLFGCAFLCDETSETFEWLLKEWLKAMPAGPPKMIITDQDLAITKAISIALPNTLHRYCMWHITNKFSEKISALAYKEHYAEFKNCIWNFETPEQFEAGWVEVVNKANLY
;
A
#
# COMPACT_ATOMS: atom_id res chain seq x y z
N MET A 1 -35.51 0.10 4.81
CA MET A 1 -34.33 0.30 3.96
C MET A 1 -33.14 -0.32 4.68
N PRO A 2 -32.61 -1.48 4.29
CA PRO A 2 -31.42 -2.01 4.90
C PRO A 2 -30.18 -1.58 4.12
N PHE A 3 -29.26 -0.98 4.88
CA PHE A 3 -27.95 -0.50 4.46
C PHE A 3 -27.04 -1.70 4.10
N SER A 4 -26.48 -1.64 2.89
CA SER A 4 -25.39 -2.53 2.46
C SER A 4 -24.11 -2.12 3.18
N ILE A 5 -23.64 -3.00 4.07
CA ILE A 5 -22.38 -2.87 4.80
C ILE A 5 -21.36 -3.71 4.01
N SER A 6 -20.93 -3.19 2.85
CA SER A 6 -19.71 -3.61 2.16
C SER A 6 -18.51 -3.10 2.97
N TYR A 7 -17.95 -3.92 3.85
CA TYR A 7 -16.83 -3.51 4.70
C TYR A 7 -15.58 -4.33 4.37
N ASN A 8 -14.55 -3.62 3.91
CA ASN A 8 -13.12 -3.92 4.00
C ASN A 8 -12.46 -4.96 3.08
N ILE A 9 -13.15 -5.57 2.11
CA ILE A 9 -12.47 -6.35 1.03
C ILE A 9 -12.44 -5.58 -0.30
N GLU A 10 -13.47 -4.78 -0.60
CA GLU A 10 -13.56 -4.02 -1.85
C GLU A 10 -12.37 -3.07 -2.12
N PRO A 11 -11.86 -2.27 -1.16
CA PRO A 11 -10.77 -1.34 -1.46
C PRO A 11 -9.44 -2.03 -1.76
N PHE A 12 -9.21 -3.24 -1.21
CA PHE A 12 -7.99 -4.02 -1.47
C PHE A 12 -8.05 -4.71 -2.84
N ILE A 13 -9.25 -5.15 -3.25
CA ILE A 13 -9.51 -5.73 -4.56
C ILE A 13 -9.37 -4.66 -5.65
N TYR A 14 -9.89 -3.44 -5.46
CA TYR A 14 -9.85 -2.43 -6.52
C TYR A 14 -8.51 -1.67 -6.65
N CYS A 15 -7.70 -1.54 -5.58
CA CYS A 15 -6.45 -0.74 -5.67
C CYS A 15 -5.30 -1.48 -6.39
N ASN A 16 -5.30 -2.82 -6.40
CA ASN A 16 -4.25 -3.62 -7.06
C ASN A 16 -4.70 -4.28 -8.38
N ILE A 17 -5.99 -4.21 -8.73
CA ILE A 17 -6.56 -4.78 -9.97
C ILE A 17 -6.76 -3.69 -11.05
N ASN A 18 -6.08 -2.55 -10.92
CA ASN A 18 -6.13 -1.45 -11.90
C ASN A 18 -5.12 -1.64 -13.05
N VAL A 19 -4.98 -2.87 -13.54
CA VAL A 19 -4.47 -3.12 -14.90
C VAL A 19 -5.71 -3.32 -15.76
N PRO A 20 -5.89 -2.60 -16.89
CA PRO A 20 -7.10 -2.69 -17.69
C PRO A 20 -7.22 -4.09 -18.32
N MET A 21 -7.89 -4.99 -17.61
CA MET A 21 -8.33 -6.32 -18.03
C MET A 21 -9.12 -6.32 -19.35
N VAL A 22 -9.59 -5.15 -19.80
CA VAL A 22 -10.23 -4.96 -21.12
C VAL A 22 -9.27 -5.38 -22.26
N PHE A 23 -7.96 -5.35 -22.05
CA PHE A 23 -6.95 -5.77 -23.03
C PHE A 23 -6.78 -7.30 -23.19
N LEU A 24 -7.33 -8.10 -22.28
CA LEU A 24 -7.06 -9.55 -22.27
C LEU A 24 -8.01 -10.38 -23.14
N MET A 25 -9.11 -9.82 -23.63
CA MET A 25 -10.21 -10.62 -24.19
C MET A 25 -10.70 -10.25 -25.59
N LEU A 26 -10.11 -9.28 -26.30
CA LEU A 26 -10.58 -8.91 -27.64
C LEU A 26 -9.45 -8.68 -28.66
N PRO A 27 -9.65 -9.07 -29.93
CA PRO A 27 -8.85 -8.53 -31.03
C PRO A 27 -9.13 -7.01 -31.12
N TYR A 28 -8.05 -6.24 -31.19
CA TYR A 28 -8.08 -4.79 -31.41
C TYR A 28 -8.79 -4.50 -32.74
N ASN A 29 -9.92 -3.78 -32.70
CA ASN A 29 -10.74 -3.57 -33.88
C ASN A 29 -10.22 -2.37 -34.69
N LYS A 30 -10.19 -2.47 -36.02
CA LYS A 30 -9.67 -1.42 -36.94
C LYS A 30 -10.35 -0.05 -36.81
N ALA A 31 -11.53 0.03 -36.20
CA ALA A 31 -12.26 1.27 -36.02
C ALA A 31 -11.70 2.16 -34.89
N ASP A 32 -10.93 1.59 -33.95
CA ASP A 32 -10.34 2.35 -32.84
C ASP A 32 -9.03 3.06 -33.25
N MET A 33 -8.54 2.80 -34.47
CA MET A 33 -7.29 3.34 -35.02
C MET A 33 -7.40 4.84 -35.41
N GLU A 34 -8.61 5.35 -35.65
CA GLU A 34 -8.82 6.75 -36.06
C GLU A 34 -9.03 7.70 -34.87
N THR A 35 -9.29 7.18 -33.67
CA THR A 35 -9.48 7.99 -32.45
C THR A 35 -8.24 8.06 -31.55
N ASP A 36 -7.23 7.23 -31.79
CA ASP A 36 -6.00 7.16 -30.97
C ASP A 36 -4.82 7.98 -31.54
N GLN A 37 -5.03 8.74 -32.62
CA GLN A 37 -3.99 9.59 -33.23
C GLN A 37 -3.94 11.02 -32.67
N GLN A 38 -4.71 11.36 -31.63
CA GLN A 38 -4.62 12.65 -30.96
C GLN A 38 -4.51 12.48 -29.44
N GLU A 39 -3.35 12.91 -28.92
CA GLU A 39 -2.97 13.09 -27.51
C GLU A 39 -2.46 11.87 -26.71
N GLU A 40 -1.32 11.30 -27.14
CA GLU A 40 -0.28 10.88 -26.18
C GLU A 40 0.82 11.96 -26.12
N SER A 41 0.53 13.06 -25.40
CA SER A 41 1.64 13.84 -24.84
C SER A 41 2.16 13.04 -23.65
N ILE A 42 3.34 12.47 -23.79
CA ILE A 42 4.08 11.81 -22.72
C ILE A 42 4.31 12.86 -21.62
N MET A 43 3.43 12.89 -20.62
CA MET A 43 3.74 13.59 -19.37
C MET A 43 4.88 12.82 -18.73
N PRO A 44 6.04 13.46 -18.48
CA PRO A 44 7.13 12.80 -17.77
C PRO A 44 6.62 12.37 -16.38
N PRO A 45 7.20 11.30 -15.81
CA PRO A 45 6.81 10.83 -14.47
C PRO A 45 6.89 12.01 -13.50
N PRO A 46 5.97 12.11 -12.51
CA PRO A 46 6.03 13.17 -11.53
C PRO A 46 7.40 13.11 -10.89
N THR A 47 8.21 14.13 -11.18
CA THR A 47 9.50 14.30 -10.56
C THR A 47 9.19 14.42 -9.08
N VAL A 48 9.67 13.46 -8.29
CA VAL A 48 9.74 13.63 -6.85
C VAL A 48 10.63 14.85 -6.64
N HIS A 49 10.02 16.02 -6.53
CA HIS A 49 10.66 17.17 -5.93
C HIS A 49 10.94 16.75 -4.49
N GLN A 50 12.11 16.14 -4.26
CA GLN A 50 12.87 16.47 -3.07
C GLN A 50 12.84 17.99 -3.01
N PRO A 51 12.32 18.61 -1.93
CA PRO A 51 12.43 20.04 -1.78
C PRO A 51 13.93 20.33 -1.78
N SER A 52 14.43 20.82 -2.91
CA SER A 52 15.75 21.41 -3.00
C SER A 52 15.76 22.47 -1.91
N MET A 53 16.68 22.33 -0.96
CA MET A 53 16.95 23.34 0.04
C MET A 53 17.49 24.59 -0.66
N LEU A 54 16.60 25.35 -1.28
CA LEU A 54 16.87 26.72 -1.70
C LEU A 54 16.78 27.57 -0.44
N CYS A 55 17.95 27.66 0.18
CA CYS A 55 18.34 28.64 1.17
C CYS A 55 18.01 30.05 0.64
N GLU A 56 17.01 30.70 1.21
CA GLU A 56 16.98 32.16 1.22
C GLU A 56 18.04 32.62 2.21
N SER A 57 19.09 33.22 1.65
CA SER A 57 20.24 33.73 2.37
C SER A 57 19.87 35.02 3.09
N THR A 58 19.78 34.96 4.41
CA THR A 58 19.93 36.15 5.26
C THR A 58 21.31 36.11 5.90
N ASN A 59 22.16 37.03 5.46
CA ASN A 59 23.53 37.23 5.92
C ASN A 59 23.64 37.26 7.45
N SER A 60 24.48 36.38 8.01
CA SER A 60 25.26 36.71 9.19
C SER A 60 26.55 35.90 9.19
N SER A 61 27.66 36.61 9.10
CA SER A 61 29.03 36.12 9.12
C SER A 61 29.41 35.61 10.52
N GLN A 62 28.99 34.39 10.83
CA GLN A 62 29.49 33.40 11.80
C GLN A 62 28.37 32.37 11.91
N GLY A 63 28.62 31.10 11.56
CA GLY A 63 27.59 30.05 11.37
C GLY A 63 26.87 29.57 12.64
N LEU A 64 26.38 30.50 13.46
CA LEU A 64 25.66 30.28 14.70
C LEU A 64 24.24 30.83 14.57
N TYR A 65 23.25 29.96 14.71
CA TYR A 65 21.83 30.28 14.64
C TYR A 65 21.26 30.40 16.05
N THR A 66 20.67 31.55 16.39
CA THR A 66 20.03 31.80 17.69
C THR A 66 18.50 31.78 17.54
N PRO A 67 17.78 31.00 18.36
CA PRO A 67 16.33 30.96 18.34
C PRO A 67 15.69 32.33 18.56
N GLN A 68 14.73 32.71 17.71
CA GLN A 68 13.99 33.96 17.85
C GLN A 68 12.74 33.72 18.71
N VAL A 69 12.91 33.82 20.04
CA VAL A 69 11.85 33.50 21.02
C VAL A 69 11.60 34.70 21.94
N LYS A 70 10.36 34.87 22.42
CA LYS A 70 10.02 35.90 23.42
C LYS A 70 10.88 35.77 24.68
N ASN A 71 11.34 36.90 25.23
CA ASN A 71 12.24 36.97 26.40
C ASN A 71 11.76 36.17 27.62
N ASP A 72 10.46 36.02 27.81
CA ASP A 72 9.87 35.29 28.95
C ASP A 72 10.05 33.77 28.87
N LEU A 73 10.34 33.25 27.66
CA LEU A 73 10.55 31.83 27.41
C LEU A 73 12.04 31.46 27.31
N ILE A 74 12.94 32.44 27.30
CA ILE A 74 14.39 32.20 27.23
C ILE A 74 14.88 31.72 28.61
N PRO A 75 15.54 30.54 28.70
CA PRO A 75 16.12 30.07 29.95
C PRO A 75 17.12 31.06 30.54
N LYS A 76 17.03 31.29 31.86
CA LYS A 76 17.96 32.17 32.57
C LYS A 76 18.88 31.37 33.49
N ILE A 77 20.16 31.74 33.53
CA ILE A 77 21.09 31.17 34.50
C ILE A 77 20.57 31.47 35.92
N ASN A 78 20.68 30.48 36.81
CA ASN A 78 20.10 30.50 38.16
C ASN A 78 18.57 30.46 38.24
N GLN A 79 17.86 30.24 37.14
CA GLN A 79 16.43 29.95 37.19
C GLN A 79 16.18 28.63 37.92
N GLU A 80 15.24 28.64 38.86
CA GLU A 80 14.92 27.49 39.70
C GLU A 80 13.63 26.79 39.25
N PHE A 81 13.61 25.46 39.40
CA PHE A 81 12.47 24.61 39.11
C PHE A 81 12.30 23.57 40.22
N ASP A 82 11.05 23.26 40.56
CA ASP A 82 10.75 22.29 41.63
C ASP A 82 10.99 20.84 41.20
N SER A 83 11.06 20.57 39.89
CA SER A 83 11.28 19.22 39.37
C SER A 83 11.96 19.22 38.01
N LEU A 84 12.60 18.09 37.67
CA LEU A 84 13.19 17.87 36.36
C LEU A 84 12.14 17.87 35.24
N GLU A 85 10.92 17.40 35.52
CA GLU A 85 9.81 17.42 34.57
C GLU A 85 9.43 18.86 34.20
N LYS A 86 9.37 19.78 35.19
CA LYS A 86 9.12 21.20 34.92
C LYS A 86 10.22 21.82 34.06
N VAL A 87 11.48 21.46 34.27
CA VAL A 87 12.60 21.88 33.40
C VAL A 87 12.38 21.39 31.97
N GLN A 88 12.05 20.11 31.79
CA GLN A 88 11.81 19.52 30.46
C GLN A 88 10.64 20.20 29.74
N VAL A 89 9.52 20.39 30.43
CA VAL A 89 8.34 21.08 29.86
C VAL A 89 8.69 22.50 29.45
N PHE A 90 9.41 23.25 30.30
CA PHE A 90 9.84 24.60 30.01
C PHE A 90 10.78 24.66 28.80
N TYR A 91 11.82 23.82 28.77
CA TYR A 91 12.79 23.83 27.68
C TYR A 91 12.21 23.32 26.35
N ASN A 92 11.28 22.35 26.40
CA ASN A 92 10.55 21.90 25.21
C ASN A 92 9.67 23.02 24.63
N ARG A 93 9.09 23.86 25.49
CA ARG A 93 8.33 25.04 25.04
C ARG A 93 9.25 26.05 24.35
N TYR A 94 10.38 26.37 24.96
CA TYR A 94 11.41 27.21 24.34
C TYR A 94 11.86 26.67 22.98
N ALA A 95 12.15 25.37 22.90
CA ALA A 95 12.59 24.73 21.67
C ALA A 95 11.52 24.69 20.57
N LYS A 96 10.25 24.51 20.96
CA LYS A 96 9.12 24.55 20.03
C LYS A 96 8.99 25.92 19.37
N GLU A 97 9.04 26.99 20.16
CA GLU A 97 9.02 28.36 19.63
C GLU A 97 10.30 28.67 18.84
N GLY A 98 11.43 28.12 19.28
CA GLY A 98 12.72 28.26 18.64
C GLY A 98 12.92 27.43 17.36
N GLY A 99 11.97 26.56 17.01
CA GLY A 99 12.04 25.74 15.80
C GLY A 99 13.11 24.63 15.84
N PHE A 100 13.40 24.05 17.01
CA PHE A 100 14.34 22.93 17.13
C PHE A 100 13.85 21.85 18.09
N SER A 101 14.47 20.68 18.02
CA SER A 101 14.15 19.54 18.87
C SER A 101 15.09 19.45 20.07
N THR A 102 14.56 19.03 21.22
CA THR A 102 15.35 18.78 22.44
C THR A 102 15.60 17.29 22.62
N ARG A 103 16.68 16.97 23.34
CA ARG A 103 16.94 15.64 23.86
C ARG A 103 17.47 15.78 25.29
N SER A 104 17.06 14.89 26.18
CA SER A 104 17.56 14.85 27.55
C SER A 104 18.67 13.82 27.70
N HIS A 105 19.79 14.22 28.30
CA HIS A 105 20.88 13.31 28.67
C HIS A 105 21.19 13.45 30.16
N SER A 106 21.59 12.36 30.81
CA SER A 106 22.03 12.35 32.20
C SER A 106 23.42 11.73 32.28
N SER A 107 24.29 12.31 33.09
CA SER A 107 25.67 11.81 33.31
C SER A 107 25.73 10.39 33.88
N ARG A 108 24.60 9.78 34.27
CA ARG A 108 24.50 8.42 34.82
C ARG A 108 24.10 7.33 33.82
N LYS A 109 23.67 7.68 32.60
CA LYS A 109 23.27 6.70 31.57
C LYS A 109 23.67 7.20 30.19
N SER A 110 24.78 6.70 29.65
CA SER A 110 25.18 6.96 28.27
C SER A 110 24.82 5.78 27.37
N THR A 111 23.90 6.00 26.44
CA THR A 111 23.84 5.24 25.19
C THR A 111 23.99 6.27 24.07
N VAL A 112 24.99 6.08 23.21
CA VAL A 112 25.32 7.00 22.11
C VAL A 112 24.56 6.54 20.87
N ASP A 113 23.62 7.35 20.38
CA ASP A 113 22.98 7.14 19.07
C ASP A 113 23.77 7.83 17.95
N VAL A 114 23.93 7.12 16.83
CA VAL A 114 24.90 7.37 15.74
C VAL A 114 24.49 8.49 14.76
N ASN A 115 23.32 9.13 14.94
CA ASN A 115 22.78 10.13 14.00
C ASN A 115 22.65 11.53 14.61
N VAL A 116 23.76 12.20 14.91
CA VAL A 116 23.74 13.52 15.56
C VAL A 116 24.62 14.53 14.83
N ILE A 117 24.01 15.63 14.36
CA ILE A 117 24.71 16.88 14.08
C ILE A 117 25.26 17.36 15.43
N ASN A 118 26.58 17.49 15.55
CA ASN A 118 27.27 17.86 16.80
C ASN A 118 26.95 19.30 17.23
N CYS A 119 25.72 19.52 17.71
CA CYS A 119 25.18 20.82 18.08
C CYS A 119 25.61 21.20 19.49
N ARG A 120 26.04 22.46 19.65
CA ARG A 120 26.58 22.98 20.91
C ARG A 120 25.52 23.60 21.82
N ALA A 121 24.30 23.81 21.32
CA ALA A 121 23.20 24.36 22.08
C ALA A 121 22.75 23.38 23.17
N LYS A 122 22.66 23.85 24.42
CA LYS A 122 22.29 23.00 25.57
C LYS A 122 21.77 23.80 26.75
N LEU A 123 20.93 23.15 27.55
CA LEU A 123 20.53 23.57 28.89
C LEU A 123 21.02 22.54 29.89
N ALA A 124 21.86 22.94 30.84
CA ALA A 124 22.29 22.11 31.95
C ALA A 124 21.65 22.59 33.25
N VAL A 125 21.10 21.66 34.01
CA VAL A 125 20.53 21.91 35.34
C VAL A 125 21.26 21.07 36.38
N VAL A 126 21.48 21.65 37.56
CA VAL A 126 22.07 20.98 38.72
C VAL A 126 21.06 20.95 39.85
N ARG A 127 21.04 19.87 40.62
CA ARG A 127 20.20 19.77 41.82
C ARG A 127 20.89 20.52 42.97
N LYS A 128 20.21 21.53 43.52
CA LYS A 128 20.61 22.25 44.73
C LYS A 128 19.51 22.08 45.78
N GLY A 129 19.73 21.20 46.75
CA GLY A 129 18.70 20.81 47.71
C GLY A 129 17.53 20.09 47.04
N GLU A 130 16.32 20.61 47.24
CA GLU A 130 15.08 20.08 46.64
C GLU A 130 14.78 20.67 45.26
N LYS A 131 15.52 21.69 44.82
CA LYS A 131 15.28 22.39 43.55
C LYS A 131 16.32 22.07 42.49
N TYR A 132 15.95 22.29 41.24
CA TYR A 132 16.81 22.22 40.06
C TYR A 132 17.12 23.63 39.58
N VAL A 133 18.40 23.94 39.43
CA VAL A 133 18.88 25.28 39.06
C VAL A 133 19.62 25.21 37.74
N VAL A 134 19.31 26.12 36.82
CA VAL A 134 20.03 26.24 35.54
C VAL A 134 21.47 26.67 35.79
N SER A 135 22.43 25.78 35.51
CA SER A 135 23.87 26.01 35.68
C SER A 135 24.54 26.49 34.40
N GLN A 136 24.05 26.05 33.24
CA GLN A 136 24.59 26.43 31.94
C GLN A 136 23.48 26.54 30.92
N PHE A 137 23.52 27.60 30.12
CA PHE A 137 22.67 27.77 28.95
C PHE A 137 23.54 28.21 27.78
N VAL A 138 23.54 27.43 26.70
CA VAL A 138 24.19 27.75 25.42
C VAL A 138 23.10 27.84 24.38
N GLU A 139 22.86 29.04 23.88
CA GLU A 139 21.75 29.34 22.99
C GLU A 139 22.04 29.04 21.51
N GLY A 140 23.30 29.21 21.09
CA GLY A 140 23.68 29.13 19.67
C GLY A 140 23.73 27.70 19.10
N HIS A 141 23.05 27.49 17.98
CA HIS A 141 23.07 26.28 17.17
C HIS A 141 24.04 26.39 16.00
N ASN A 142 24.68 25.30 15.58
CA ASN A 142 25.55 25.27 14.38
C ASN A 142 24.84 24.76 13.12
N HIS A 143 23.51 24.70 13.15
CA HIS A 143 22.66 24.29 12.05
C HIS A 143 21.44 25.21 11.99
N SER A 144 20.83 25.32 10.82
CA SER A 144 19.61 26.12 10.65
C SER A 144 18.47 25.58 11.53
N LEU A 145 17.64 26.50 12.02
CA LEU A 145 16.44 26.20 12.78
C LEU A 145 15.25 26.05 11.84
N ALA A 146 14.24 25.25 12.21
CA ALA A 146 13.02 25.15 11.43
C ALA A 146 12.25 26.48 11.52
N SER A 147 11.72 26.96 10.39
CA SER A 147 10.85 28.13 10.39
C SER A 147 9.63 27.90 11.32
N PRO A 148 9.08 28.94 11.97
CA PRO A 148 7.88 28.79 12.79
C PRO A 148 6.72 28.09 12.08
N ARG A 149 6.55 28.33 10.77
CA ARG A 149 5.55 27.68 9.91
C ARG A 149 5.74 26.17 9.75
N ARG A 150 6.95 25.65 9.95
CA ARG A 150 7.31 24.22 9.78
C ARG A 150 7.71 23.54 11.09
N ALA A 151 7.74 24.27 12.22
CA ALA A 151 8.12 23.73 13.52
C ALA A 151 7.19 22.60 14.01
N HIS A 152 5.92 22.62 13.59
CA HIS A 152 4.94 21.57 13.87
C HIS A 152 5.22 20.24 13.14
N LEU A 153 6.07 20.25 12.10
CA LEU A 153 6.47 19.05 11.36
C LEU A 153 7.65 18.31 12.01
N LEU A 154 8.33 18.94 12.99
CA LEU A 154 9.45 18.32 13.69
C LEU A 154 8.97 17.05 14.42
N PRO A 155 9.65 15.89 14.25
CA PRO A 155 9.24 14.63 14.87
C PRO A 155 9.03 14.72 16.39
N SER A 156 9.86 15.50 17.10
CA SER A 156 9.73 15.71 18.55
C SER A 156 8.47 16.49 18.96
N HIS A 157 7.89 17.27 18.05
CA HIS A 157 6.71 18.10 18.31
C HIS A 157 5.42 17.45 17.83
N ARG A 158 5.52 16.35 17.08
CA ARG A 158 4.37 15.59 16.61
C ARG A 158 3.99 14.52 17.63
N LYS A 159 2.73 14.52 18.05
CA LYS A 159 2.18 13.47 18.91
C LYS A 159 0.68 13.32 18.68
N VAL A 160 0.25 12.10 18.39
CA VAL A 160 -1.18 11.77 18.38
C VAL A 160 -1.68 11.77 19.83
N SER A 161 -2.47 12.79 20.19
CA SER A 161 -3.01 12.95 21.54
C SER A 161 -4.02 11.85 21.89
N ALA A 162 -4.29 11.63 23.18
CA ALA A 162 -5.26 10.62 23.61
C ALA A 162 -6.68 10.88 23.05
N ALA A 163 -7.11 12.15 23.00
CA ALA A 163 -8.37 12.54 22.39
C ALA A 163 -8.41 12.20 20.89
N LYS A 164 -7.32 12.49 20.16
CA LYS A 164 -7.22 12.14 18.73
C LYS A 164 -7.22 10.63 18.51
N LYS A 165 -6.56 9.86 19.38
CA LYS A 165 -6.62 8.39 19.34
C LYS A 165 -8.05 7.88 19.46
N ALA A 166 -8.81 8.36 20.44
CA ALA A 166 -10.22 7.98 20.60
C ALA A 166 -11.07 8.35 19.38
N LEU A 167 -10.88 9.55 18.81
CA LEU A 167 -11.61 9.95 17.60
C LEU A 167 -11.21 9.14 16.36
N ILE A 168 -9.91 8.84 16.18
CA ILE A 168 -9.43 7.94 15.12
C ILE A 168 -10.14 6.59 15.18
N GLU A 169 -10.35 6.06 16.38
CA GLU A 169 -11.04 4.78 16.58
C GLU A 169 -12.50 4.84 16.14
N GLN A 170 -13.23 5.87 16.57
CA GLN A 170 -14.63 6.09 16.17
C GLN A 170 -14.77 6.28 14.66
N LEU A 171 -13.92 7.12 14.06
CA LEU A 171 -13.92 7.37 12.62
C LEU A 171 -13.55 6.11 11.83
N SER A 172 -12.62 5.30 12.35
CA SER A 172 -12.24 4.04 11.70
C SER A 172 -13.36 2.99 11.79
N ALA A 173 -14.11 2.95 12.91
CA ALA A 173 -15.29 2.10 13.04
C ALA A 173 -16.40 2.52 12.06
N ALA A 174 -16.46 3.80 11.70
CA ALA A 174 -17.34 4.35 10.67
C ALA A 174 -16.74 4.30 9.24
N ASN A 175 -15.66 3.56 9.00
CA ASN A 175 -14.97 3.42 7.70
C ASN A 175 -14.46 4.71 7.08
N VAL A 176 -14.27 5.78 7.85
CA VAL A 176 -13.72 7.04 7.32
C VAL A 176 -12.25 6.80 6.95
N PRO A 177 -11.83 6.99 5.67
CA PRO A 177 -10.45 6.81 5.25
C PRO A 177 -9.48 7.71 6.02
N THR A 178 -8.26 7.25 6.29
CA THR A 178 -7.25 8.01 7.08
C THR A 178 -6.97 9.40 6.50
N CYS A 179 -7.01 9.57 5.18
CA CYS A 179 -6.87 10.89 4.55
C CYS A 179 -7.99 11.84 4.97
N GLN A 180 -9.25 11.39 4.97
CA GLN A 180 -10.40 12.17 5.41
C GLN A 180 -10.36 12.45 6.91
N GLN A 181 -9.88 11.49 7.72
CA GLN A 181 -9.66 11.72 9.16
C GLN A 181 -8.68 12.86 9.41
N MET A 182 -7.63 12.97 8.59
CA MET A 182 -6.68 14.07 8.68
C MET A 182 -7.32 15.42 8.32
N THR A 183 -8.19 15.46 7.29
CA THR A 183 -8.96 16.65 6.92
C THR A 183 -9.90 17.09 8.05
N ILE A 184 -10.55 16.15 8.74
CA ILE A 184 -11.37 16.46 9.92
C ILE A 184 -10.52 17.13 11.00
N PHE A 185 -9.35 16.57 11.30
CA PHE A 185 -8.47 17.16 12.31
C PHE A 185 -7.94 18.54 11.92
N ASP A 186 -7.64 18.76 10.65
CA ASP A 186 -7.24 20.06 10.11
C ASP A 186 -8.34 21.11 10.36
N LEU A 187 -9.57 20.79 9.98
CA LEU A 187 -10.73 21.66 10.19
C LEU A 187 -10.99 21.96 11.67
N GLU A 188 -10.99 20.93 12.53
CA GLU A 188 -11.21 21.08 13.98
C GLU A 188 -10.11 21.86 14.68
N SER A 189 -8.87 21.73 14.20
CA SER A 189 -7.71 22.41 14.80
C SER A 189 -7.53 23.84 14.24
N GLY A 190 -8.32 24.24 13.23
CA GLY A 190 -8.21 25.54 12.58
C GLY A 190 -6.92 25.69 11.77
N GLY A 191 -6.48 24.62 11.09
CA GLY A 191 -5.28 24.61 10.26
C GLY A 191 -4.32 23.47 10.58
N ILE A 192 -3.61 22.99 9.54
CA ILE A 192 -2.74 21.81 9.62
C ILE A 192 -1.58 22.00 10.60
N GLU A 193 -1.12 23.25 10.75
CA GLU A 193 -0.08 23.64 11.71
C GLU A 193 -0.50 23.42 13.17
N ASN A 194 -1.81 23.45 13.45
CA ASN A 194 -2.38 23.31 14.78
C ASN A 194 -2.77 21.86 15.10
N VAL A 195 -2.76 20.97 14.10
CA VAL A 195 -3.10 19.56 14.28
C VAL A 195 -2.08 18.86 15.19
N GLY A 196 -0.80 19.21 15.11
CA GLY A 196 0.22 18.64 16.00
C GLY A 196 0.54 17.15 15.74
N CYS A 197 0.05 16.58 14.63
CA CYS A 197 0.47 15.29 14.09
C CYS A 197 0.23 15.29 12.58
N SER A 198 0.95 14.44 11.86
CA SER A 198 0.81 14.28 10.41
C SER A 198 -0.05 13.06 10.07
N GLN A 199 -0.48 12.97 8.81
CA GLN A 199 -1.17 11.78 8.28
C GLN A 199 -0.33 10.51 8.46
N GLN A 200 0.99 10.58 8.32
CA GLN A 200 1.88 9.45 8.56
C GLN A 200 1.84 8.98 10.03
N ASP A 201 1.70 9.90 10.98
CA ASP A 201 1.61 9.56 12.40
C ASP A 201 0.29 8.83 12.71
N LEU A 202 -0.80 9.17 12.01
CA LEU A 202 -2.06 8.44 12.07
C LEU A 202 -1.90 7.01 11.52
N TYR A 203 -1.26 6.84 10.36
CA TYR A 203 -0.98 5.51 9.81
C TYR A 203 -0.11 4.68 10.76
N ASN A 204 0.96 5.26 11.32
CA ASN A 204 1.83 4.61 12.28
C ASN A 204 1.06 4.20 13.55
N TYR A 205 0.24 5.08 14.11
CA TYR A 205 -0.58 4.76 15.29
C TYR A 205 -1.56 3.61 14.99
N LYS A 206 -2.27 3.66 13.86
CA LYS A 206 -3.19 2.58 13.45
C LYS A 206 -2.46 1.26 13.27
N ARG A 207 -1.26 1.28 12.66
CA ARG A 207 -0.41 0.11 12.49
C ARG A 207 0.02 -0.45 13.86
N ASP A 208 0.53 0.38 14.75
CA ASP A 208 1.02 -0.04 16.06
C ASP A 208 -0.13 -0.58 16.94
N LYS A 209 -1.34 0.00 16.83
CA LYS A 209 -2.55 -0.55 17.46
C LYS A 209 -2.96 -1.90 16.86
N LYS A 210 -2.89 -2.07 15.54
CA LYS A 210 -3.13 -3.38 14.92
C LYS A 210 -2.11 -4.43 15.38
N MET A 211 -0.86 -4.03 15.63
CA MET A 211 0.16 -4.93 16.20
C MET A 211 -0.18 -5.39 17.63
N THR A 212 -1.04 -4.70 18.39
CA THR A 212 -1.47 -5.20 19.72
C THR A 212 -2.55 -6.29 19.65
N VAL A 213 -3.10 -6.56 18.46
CA VAL A 213 -4.11 -7.62 18.20
C VAL A 213 -3.46 -8.82 17.50
N ASP A 214 -2.14 -8.97 17.64
CA ASP A 214 -1.39 -9.98 16.90
C ASP A 214 -1.87 -11.41 17.21
N GLY A 215 -2.00 -12.24 16.16
CA GLY A 215 -2.45 -13.63 16.27
C GLY A 215 -3.96 -13.87 16.18
N HIS A 216 -4.82 -12.85 16.16
CA HIS A 216 -6.28 -13.04 16.09
C HIS A 216 -6.91 -12.81 14.71
N ASP A 217 -6.15 -12.36 13.69
CA ASP A 217 -6.71 -11.98 12.39
C ASP A 217 -7.45 -13.14 11.69
N ALA A 218 -6.89 -14.35 11.72
CA ALA A 218 -7.54 -15.53 11.14
C ALA A 218 -8.85 -15.88 11.85
N ASN A 219 -8.90 -15.74 13.18
CA ASN A 219 -10.12 -15.99 13.97
C ASN A 219 -11.17 -14.91 13.70
N MET A 220 -10.78 -13.63 13.64
CA MET A 220 -11.69 -12.54 13.27
C MET A 220 -12.25 -12.72 11.85
N LEU A 221 -11.40 -13.15 10.90
CA LEU A 221 -11.83 -13.44 9.53
C LEU A 221 -12.84 -14.61 9.50
N TYR A 222 -12.57 -15.67 10.25
CA TYR A 222 -13.45 -16.82 10.38
C TYR A 222 -14.81 -16.43 11.00
N GLU A 223 -14.81 -15.68 12.11
CA GLU A 223 -16.03 -15.15 12.74
C GLU A 223 -16.81 -14.25 11.78
N TYR A 224 -16.11 -13.39 11.04
CA TYR A 224 -16.72 -12.54 10.02
C TYR A 224 -17.41 -13.39 8.94
N PHE A 225 -16.73 -14.38 8.37
CA PHE A 225 -17.31 -15.26 7.35
C PHE A 225 -18.47 -16.10 7.86
N GLN A 226 -18.42 -16.57 9.11
CA GLN A 226 -19.58 -17.20 9.73
C GLN A 226 -20.76 -16.23 9.83
N SER A 227 -20.51 -14.97 10.20
CA SER A 227 -21.55 -13.95 10.26
C SER A 227 -22.15 -13.64 8.89
N GLU A 228 -21.33 -13.57 7.84
CA GLU A 228 -21.80 -13.34 6.46
C GLU A 228 -22.60 -14.54 5.94
N LYS A 229 -22.14 -15.76 6.24
CA LYS A 229 -22.87 -16.98 5.92
C LYS A 229 -24.24 -17.02 6.61
N ALA A 230 -24.32 -16.61 7.87
CA ALA A 230 -25.59 -16.57 8.61
C ALA A 230 -26.57 -15.50 8.07
N LYS A 231 -26.06 -14.41 7.49
CA LYS A 231 -26.88 -13.37 6.84
C LYS A 231 -27.37 -13.80 5.46
N ASN A 232 -26.57 -14.57 4.73
CA ASN A 232 -26.82 -14.92 3.35
C ASN A 232 -26.31 -16.33 3.04
N ASP A 233 -27.22 -17.29 2.86
CA ASP A 233 -26.90 -18.67 2.50
C ASP A 233 -26.12 -18.79 1.17
N GLY A 234 -26.22 -17.78 0.31
CA GLY A 234 -25.48 -17.69 -0.93
C GLY A 234 -23.98 -17.43 -0.75
N PHE A 235 -23.55 -16.86 0.39
CA PHE A 235 -22.14 -16.74 0.75
C PHE A 235 -21.57 -18.13 1.05
N THR A 236 -20.40 -18.47 0.53
CA THR A 236 -19.74 -19.76 0.78
C THR A 236 -18.27 -19.51 1.04
N PHE A 237 -17.71 -20.22 2.01
CA PHE A 237 -16.28 -20.16 2.30
C PHE A 237 -15.79 -21.51 2.83
N THR A 238 -14.50 -21.75 2.66
CA THR A 238 -13.77 -22.91 3.17
C THR A 238 -12.43 -22.41 3.72
N ILE A 239 -12.08 -22.82 4.94
CA ILE A 239 -10.80 -22.50 5.58
C ILE A 239 -10.15 -23.81 6.01
N GLU A 240 -8.89 -23.98 5.63
CA GLU A 240 -8.02 -25.05 6.13
C GLU A 240 -6.96 -24.49 7.08
N LYS A 241 -6.57 -25.35 8.02
CA LYS A 241 -5.55 -25.06 9.01
C LYS A 241 -4.53 -26.19 9.04
N ASP A 242 -3.31 -25.87 9.41
CA ASP A 242 -2.27 -26.86 9.69
C ASP A 242 -2.40 -27.44 11.12
N ASP A 243 -1.49 -28.37 11.45
CA ASP A 243 -1.41 -29.03 12.77
C ASP A 243 -1.15 -28.03 13.92
N ALA A 244 -0.69 -26.82 13.61
CA ALA A 244 -0.44 -25.74 14.57
C ALA A 244 -1.61 -24.74 14.65
N ASP A 245 -2.78 -25.09 14.11
CA ASP A 245 -3.99 -24.25 14.04
C ASP A 245 -3.80 -22.94 13.26
N ARG A 246 -2.80 -22.88 12.37
CA ARG A 246 -2.56 -21.72 11.50
C ARG A 246 -3.31 -21.89 10.20
N MET A 247 -4.01 -20.83 9.76
CA MET A 247 -4.71 -20.83 8.48
C MET A 247 -3.73 -20.99 7.30
N THR A 248 -3.90 -22.03 6.49
CA THR A 248 -3.09 -22.32 5.31
C THR A 248 -3.81 -21.90 4.03
N HIS A 249 -5.08 -22.28 3.92
CA HIS A 249 -5.90 -22.00 2.76
C HIS A 249 -7.22 -21.37 3.20
N CYS A 250 -7.68 -20.39 2.44
CA CYS A 250 -8.95 -19.74 2.67
C CYS A 250 -9.57 -19.38 1.33
N PHE A 251 -10.72 -19.96 1.01
CA PHE A 251 -11.51 -19.64 -0.16
C PHE A 251 -12.83 -19.02 0.28
N TRP A 252 -13.30 -17.98 -0.41
CA TRP A 252 -14.64 -17.44 -0.20
C TRP A 252 -15.24 -16.88 -1.47
N VAL A 253 -16.56 -16.85 -1.51
CA VAL A 253 -17.35 -16.27 -2.58
C VAL A 253 -18.71 -15.83 -2.06
N ASP A 254 -19.16 -14.65 -2.46
CA ASP A 254 -20.49 -14.14 -2.10
C ASP A 254 -21.59 -14.61 -3.08
N ALA A 255 -22.84 -14.35 -2.72
CA ALA A 255 -23.99 -14.71 -3.55
C ALA A 255 -24.01 -14.00 -4.91
N THR A 256 -23.48 -12.78 -4.99
CA THR A 256 -23.46 -11.95 -6.20
C THR A 256 -22.47 -12.52 -7.20
N ALA A 257 -21.25 -12.84 -6.77
CA ALA A 257 -20.21 -13.47 -7.56
C ALA A 257 -20.67 -14.83 -8.13
N ARG A 258 -21.32 -15.67 -7.31
CA ARG A 258 -21.91 -16.94 -7.76
C ARG A 258 -23.00 -16.73 -8.81
N LYS A 259 -23.87 -15.73 -8.61
CA LYS A 259 -24.91 -15.38 -9.58
C LYS A 259 -24.30 -14.86 -10.87
N SER A 260 -23.27 -14.03 -10.80
CA SER A 260 -22.55 -13.51 -11.95
C SER A 260 -21.87 -14.63 -12.74
N TYR A 261 -21.23 -15.58 -12.05
CA TYR A 261 -20.63 -16.75 -12.69
C TYR A 261 -21.63 -17.56 -13.52
N LYS A 262 -22.89 -17.67 -13.06
CA LYS A 262 -23.94 -18.35 -13.83
C LYS A 262 -24.15 -17.77 -15.24
N TYR A 263 -23.95 -16.47 -15.42
CA TYR A 263 -24.17 -15.78 -16.70
C TYR A 263 -22.88 -15.52 -17.47
N PHE A 264 -21.76 -15.35 -16.77
CA PHE A 264 -20.50 -14.85 -17.33
C PHE A 264 -19.30 -15.79 -17.09
N GLY A 265 -19.53 -16.98 -16.53
CA GLY A 265 -18.49 -17.95 -16.16
C GLY A 265 -17.97 -18.82 -17.31
N ASP A 266 -18.30 -18.51 -18.56
CA ASP A 266 -17.79 -19.25 -19.73
C ASP A 266 -16.26 -19.15 -19.86
N VAL A 267 -15.72 -17.97 -19.58
CA VAL A 267 -14.29 -17.67 -19.60
C VAL A 267 -13.88 -17.11 -18.25
N VAL A 268 -12.88 -17.72 -17.64
CA VAL A 268 -12.34 -17.34 -16.34
C VAL A 268 -10.87 -16.97 -16.48
N VAL A 269 -10.45 -15.94 -15.77
CA VAL A 269 -9.06 -15.54 -15.60
C VAL A 269 -8.66 -15.84 -14.16
N PHE A 270 -7.52 -16.50 -14.00
CA PHE A 270 -6.96 -16.83 -12.69
C PHE A 270 -5.50 -16.38 -12.65
N ASP A 271 -5.16 -15.61 -11.63
CA ASP A 271 -3.82 -15.06 -11.43
C ASP A 271 -3.54 -14.95 -9.93
N THR A 272 -2.30 -15.13 -9.52
CA THR A 272 -1.87 -15.02 -8.12
C THR A 272 -1.08 -13.74 -7.90
N THR A 273 -1.31 -13.11 -6.75
CA THR A 273 -0.60 -11.90 -6.34
C THR A 273 0.11 -12.12 -5.01
N TYR A 274 1.42 -11.84 -5.01
CA TYR A 274 2.29 -11.96 -3.85
C TYR A 274 2.32 -10.70 -2.99
N ASN A 275 2.76 -10.84 -1.73
CA ASN A 275 3.02 -9.74 -0.80
C ASN A 275 1.82 -8.81 -0.52
N THR A 276 0.59 -9.34 -0.62
CA THR A 276 -0.63 -8.56 -0.43
C THR A 276 -0.98 -8.33 1.05
N ASN A 277 -0.37 -9.10 1.96
CA ASN A 277 -0.66 -9.03 3.40
C ASN A 277 0.59 -9.28 4.27
N ARG A 278 0.47 -8.98 5.57
CA ARG A 278 1.55 -9.11 6.56
C ARG A 278 2.03 -10.55 6.80
N TYR A 279 1.25 -11.52 6.37
CA TYR A 279 1.50 -12.95 6.52
C TYR A 279 2.16 -13.57 5.29
N SER A 280 2.44 -12.75 4.27
CA SER A 280 2.95 -13.19 2.97
C SER A 280 2.08 -14.25 2.30
N MET A 281 0.79 -14.34 2.64
CA MET A 281 -0.14 -15.22 1.92
C MET A 281 -0.38 -14.68 0.52
N ILE A 282 -0.47 -15.58 -0.44
CA ILE A 282 -0.79 -15.28 -1.82
C ILE A 282 -2.29 -14.97 -1.91
N PHE A 283 -2.63 -13.87 -2.56
CA PHE A 283 -4.02 -13.56 -2.87
C PHE A 283 -4.33 -13.99 -4.30
N ALA A 284 -5.36 -14.82 -4.45
CA ALA A 284 -5.71 -15.48 -5.71
C ALA A 284 -7.17 -15.16 -6.08
N PRO A 285 -7.43 -14.03 -6.78
CA PRO A 285 -8.75 -13.71 -7.29
C PRO A 285 -9.10 -14.57 -8.51
N ILE A 286 -10.37 -14.98 -8.59
CA ILE A 286 -10.94 -15.67 -9.75
C ILE A 286 -11.88 -14.70 -10.45
N LEU A 287 -11.54 -14.35 -11.68
CA LEU A 287 -12.12 -13.21 -12.38
C LEU A 287 -12.75 -13.64 -13.71
N GLY A 288 -13.64 -12.81 -14.22
CA GLY A 288 -14.18 -12.91 -15.58
C GLY A 288 -14.64 -11.56 -16.07
N VAL A 289 -15.46 -11.57 -17.13
CA VAL A 289 -15.90 -10.34 -17.80
C VAL A 289 -17.40 -10.40 -18.04
N ASN A 290 -18.10 -9.33 -17.68
CA ASN A 290 -19.54 -9.22 -17.95
C ASN A 290 -19.84 -8.68 -19.37
N HIS A 291 -21.11 -8.60 -19.73
CA HIS A 291 -21.58 -8.08 -21.02
C HIS A 291 -21.22 -6.60 -21.31
N HIS A 292 -20.81 -5.84 -20.29
CA HIS A 292 -20.28 -4.47 -20.44
C HIS A 292 -18.75 -4.43 -20.53
N ARG A 293 -18.10 -5.58 -20.69
CA ARG A 293 -16.63 -5.71 -20.72
C ARG A 293 -15.95 -5.29 -19.41
N GLN A 294 -16.68 -5.35 -18.30
CA GLN A 294 -16.15 -5.01 -16.99
C GLN A 294 -15.68 -6.27 -16.27
N THR A 295 -14.56 -6.14 -15.56
CA THR A 295 -14.04 -7.19 -14.68
C THR A 295 -15.09 -7.55 -13.64
N THR A 296 -15.35 -8.84 -13.50
CA THR A 296 -16.33 -9.39 -12.57
C THR A 296 -15.67 -10.45 -11.71
N LEU A 297 -15.89 -10.38 -10.40
CA LEU A 297 -15.33 -11.32 -9.43
C LEU A 297 -16.21 -12.58 -9.34
N PHE A 298 -15.59 -13.75 -9.38
CA PHE A 298 -16.23 -15.05 -9.21
C PHE A 298 -15.79 -15.80 -7.94
N GLY A 299 -14.82 -15.26 -7.21
CA GLY A 299 -14.33 -15.82 -5.96
C GLY A 299 -12.94 -15.29 -5.63
N CYS A 300 -12.52 -15.50 -4.39
CA CYS A 300 -11.19 -15.11 -3.92
C CYS A 300 -10.62 -16.21 -3.04
N ALA A 301 -9.29 -16.26 -2.97
CA ALA A 301 -8.61 -17.05 -1.97
C ALA A 301 -7.35 -16.40 -1.40
N PHE A 302 -6.99 -16.84 -0.20
CA PHE A 302 -5.66 -16.71 0.38
C PHE A 302 -5.01 -18.08 0.47
N LEU A 303 -3.76 -18.18 0.01
CA LEU A 303 -2.98 -19.42 -0.06
C LEU A 303 -1.62 -19.23 0.63
N CYS A 304 -1.10 -20.26 1.27
CA CYS A 304 0.21 -20.22 1.93
C CYS A 304 1.40 -20.47 0.99
N ASP A 305 1.16 -21.11 -0.16
CA ASP A 305 2.18 -21.45 -1.15
C ASP A 305 1.59 -21.57 -2.57
N GLU A 306 2.46 -21.70 -3.56
CA GLU A 306 2.12 -21.91 -4.97
C GLU A 306 2.42 -23.35 -5.41
N THR A 307 1.96 -24.32 -4.64
CA THR A 307 2.07 -25.74 -5.03
C THR A 307 0.89 -26.17 -5.91
N SER A 308 1.08 -27.26 -6.67
CA SER A 308 0.01 -27.78 -7.53
C SER A 308 -1.16 -28.30 -6.71
N GLU A 309 -0.87 -28.87 -5.54
CA GLU A 309 -1.82 -29.42 -4.59
C GLU A 309 -2.70 -28.31 -4.00
N THR A 310 -2.10 -27.15 -3.67
CA THR A 310 -2.82 -25.97 -3.18
C THR A 310 -3.71 -25.34 -4.24
N PHE A 311 -3.24 -25.23 -5.49
CA PHE A 311 -4.10 -24.76 -6.59
C PHE A 311 -5.20 -25.76 -6.94
N GLU A 312 -4.93 -27.06 -6.87
CA GLU A 312 -5.94 -28.09 -7.09
C GLU A 312 -7.05 -27.99 -6.03
N TRP A 313 -6.67 -27.82 -4.76
CA TRP A 313 -7.60 -27.57 -3.67
C TRP A 313 -8.49 -26.35 -3.97
N LEU A 314 -7.87 -25.23 -4.34
CA LEU A 314 -8.60 -23.99 -4.63
C LEU A 314 -9.60 -24.18 -5.76
N LEU A 315 -9.16 -24.73 -6.89
CA LEU A 315 -10.02 -24.93 -8.06
C LEU A 315 -11.19 -25.88 -7.75
N LYS A 316 -10.98 -26.91 -6.93
CA LYS A 316 -12.03 -27.83 -6.49
C LYS A 316 -13.05 -27.17 -5.56
N GLU A 317 -12.59 -26.45 -4.54
CA GLU A 317 -13.49 -25.75 -3.61
C GLU A 317 -14.25 -24.62 -4.30
N TRP A 318 -13.60 -23.91 -5.21
CA TRP A 318 -14.25 -22.91 -6.06
C TRP A 318 -15.33 -23.55 -6.94
N LEU A 319 -15.00 -24.61 -7.68
CA LEU A 319 -15.95 -25.28 -8.58
C LEU A 319 -17.17 -25.83 -7.82
N LYS A 320 -16.95 -26.40 -6.64
CA LYS A 320 -18.01 -26.88 -5.74
C LYS A 320 -18.98 -25.77 -5.32
N ALA A 321 -18.49 -24.53 -5.17
CA ALA A 321 -19.33 -23.39 -4.83
C ALA A 321 -20.08 -22.82 -6.05
N MET A 322 -19.63 -23.07 -7.28
CA MET A 322 -20.19 -22.48 -8.50
C MET A 322 -21.47 -23.18 -9.00
N PRO A 323 -22.55 -22.44 -9.32
CA PRO A 323 -23.83 -23.03 -9.71
C PRO A 323 -23.90 -23.55 -11.16
N ALA A 324 -22.93 -23.22 -12.01
CA ALA A 324 -22.96 -23.51 -13.45
C ALA A 324 -21.90 -24.54 -13.92
N GLY A 325 -21.24 -25.23 -12.97
CA GLY A 325 -20.19 -26.20 -13.30
C GLY A 325 -18.89 -25.54 -13.80
N PRO A 326 -18.00 -26.28 -14.46
CA PRO A 326 -16.69 -25.80 -14.86
C PRO A 326 -16.77 -24.80 -16.03
N PRO A 327 -15.82 -23.85 -16.14
CA PRO A 327 -15.79 -22.91 -17.25
C PRO A 327 -15.39 -23.62 -18.54
N LYS A 328 -15.73 -23.03 -19.70
CA LYS A 328 -15.29 -23.54 -21.01
C LYS A 328 -13.80 -23.27 -21.22
N MET A 329 -13.33 -22.13 -20.74
CA MET A 329 -11.93 -21.70 -20.84
C MET A 329 -11.45 -21.07 -19.54
N ILE A 330 -10.21 -21.39 -19.18
CA ILE A 330 -9.48 -20.72 -18.11
C ILE A 330 -8.18 -20.12 -18.68
N ILE A 331 -7.92 -18.87 -18.33
CA ILE A 331 -6.74 -18.11 -18.75
C ILE A 331 -5.88 -17.87 -17.52
N THR A 332 -4.63 -18.29 -17.55
CA THR A 332 -3.68 -18.10 -16.44
C THR A 332 -2.33 -17.62 -16.94
N ASP A 333 -1.41 -17.29 -16.04
CA ASP A 333 -0.01 -17.15 -16.40
C ASP A 333 0.64 -18.50 -16.81
N GLN A 334 1.94 -18.47 -17.11
CA GLN A 334 2.71 -19.66 -17.51
C GLN A 334 3.31 -20.38 -16.29
N ASP A 335 2.50 -20.67 -15.28
CA ASP A 335 2.91 -21.43 -14.11
C ASP A 335 2.64 -22.94 -14.27
N LEU A 336 3.64 -23.76 -13.94
CA LEU A 336 3.56 -25.21 -14.09
C LEU A 336 2.67 -25.86 -13.02
N ALA A 337 2.64 -25.30 -11.81
CA ALA A 337 1.82 -25.80 -10.73
C ALA A 337 0.32 -25.55 -11.01
N ILE A 338 -0.03 -24.36 -11.50
CA ILE A 338 -1.36 -24.02 -11.99
C ILE A 338 -1.76 -24.93 -13.16
N THR A 339 -0.87 -25.11 -14.13
CA THR A 339 -1.11 -26.01 -15.28
C THR A 339 -1.44 -27.44 -14.82
N LYS A 340 -0.65 -27.98 -13.89
CA LYS A 340 -0.89 -29.31 -13.32
C LYS A 340 -2.24 -29.36 -12.57
N ALA A 341 -2.51 -28.38 -11.72
CA ALA A 341 -3.76 -28.29 -10.97
C ALA A 341 -5.00 -28.24 -11.87
N ILE A 342 -4.97 -27.44 -12.95
CA ILE A 342 -6.07 -27.34 -13.92
C ILE A 342 -6.33 -28.68 -14.60
N SER A 343 -5.27 -29.40 -15.00
CA SER A 343 -5.44 -30.70 -15.66
C SER A 343 -6.12 -31.75 -14.77
N ILE A 344 -6.04 -31.60 -13.44
CA ILE A 344 -6.67 -32.48 -12.46
C ILE A 344 -8.07 -31.98 -12.08
N ALA A 345 -8.21 -30.70 -11.72
CA ALA A 345 -9.45 -30.14 -11.18
C ALA A 345 -10.48 -29.79 -12.28
N LEU A 346 -10.01 -29.43 -13.48
CA LEU A 346 -10.81 -28.94 -14.61
C LEU A 346 -10.41 -29.63 -15.93
N PRO A 347 -10.46 -30.97 -16.03
CA PRO A 347 -9.88 -31.73 -17.14
C PRO A 347 -10.51 -31.44 -18.51
N ASN A 348 -11.74 -30.92 -18.54
CA ASN A 348 -12.46 -30.59 -19.78
C ASN A 348 -12.46 -29.08 -20.11
N THR A 349 -11.82 -28.26 -19.28
CA THR A 349 -11.71 -26.82 -19.50
C THR A 349 -10.50 -26.53 -20.39
N LEU A 350 -10.70 -25.69 -21.40
CA LEU A 350 -9.59 -25.25 -22.26
C LEU A 350 -8.67 -24.31 -21.49
N HIS A 351 -7.43 -24.72 -21.29
CA HIS A 351 -6.40 -23.89 -20.66
C HIS A 351 -5.69 -23.03 -21.70
N ARG A 352 -5.64 -21.72 -21.46
CA ARG A 352 -4.91 -20.74 -22.27
C ARG A 352 -3.98 -19.91 -21.39
N TYR A 353 -2.89 -19.45 -22.00
CA TYR A 353 -1.97 -18.53 -21.33
C TYR A 353 -2.39 -17.07 -21.56
N CYS A 354 -2.21 -16.27 -20.53
CA CYS A 354 -2.53 -14.86 -20.49
C CYS A 354 -1.62 -14.08 -21.44
N MET A 355 -2.23 -13.34 -22.37
CA MET A 355 -1.50 -12.59 -23.39
C MET A 355 -0.61 -11.49 -22.79
N TRP A 356 -1.07 -10.84 -21.72
CA TRP A 356 -0.27 -9.84 -21.02
C TRP A 356 1.02 -10.43 -20.44
N HIS A 357 0.92 -11.60 -19.79
CA HIS A 357 2.09 -12.30 -19.27
C HIS A 357 3.04 -12.75 -20.38
N ILE A 358 2.52 -13.23 -21.51
CA ILE A 358 3.33 -13.60 -22.68
C ILE A 358 4.08 -12.38 -23.21
N THR A 359 3.38 -11.27 -23.47
CA THR A 359 3.95 -10.06 -24.08
C THR A 359 4.96 -9.36 -23.17
N ASN A 360 4.73 -9.37 -21.85
CA ASN A 360 5.72 -8.88 -20.88
C ASN A 360 6.99 -9.73 -20.90
N LYS A 361 6.88 -11.06 -20.72
CA LYS A 361 8.04 -11.97 -20.76
C LYS A 361 8.78 -11.90 -22.09
N PHE A 362 8.05 -11.71 -23.18
CA PHE A 362 8.60 -11.54 -24.51
C PHE A 362 9.47 -10.28 -24.60
N SER A 363 9.01 -9.15 -24.06
CA SER A 363 9.79 -7.90 -24.01
C SER A 363 11.08 -8.00 -23.19
N GLU A 364 11.10 -8.83 -22.15
CA GLU A 364 12.28 -9.04 -21.30
C GLU A 364 13.35 -9.94 -21.94
N LYS A 365 12.93 -10.87 -22.81
CA LYS A 365 13.81 -11.86 -23.43
C LYS A 365 14.50 -11.37 -24.70
N ILE A 366 14.03 -10.29 -25.30
CA ILE A 366 14.55 -9.75 -26.55
C ILE A 366 15.39 -8.51 -26.28
N SER A 367 16.42 -8.26 -27.10
CA SER A 367 17.20 -7.04 -26.99
C SER A 367 16.30 -5.80 -27.13
N ALA A 368 16.49 -4.80 -26.27
CA ALA A 368 15.67 -3.59 -26.29
C ALA A 368 15.68 -2.87 -27.66
N LEU A 369 16.77 -3.02 -28.41
CA LEU A 369 16.90 -2.46 -29.77
C LEU A 369 16.03 -3.22 -30.77
N ALA A 370 16.17 -4.55 -30.86
CA ALA A 370 15.36 -5.36 -31.77
C ALA A 370 13.86 -5.29 -31.43
N TYR A 371 13.53 -5.26 -30.13
CA TYR A 371 12.15 -5.09 -29.69
C TYR A 371 11.59 -3.75 -30.16
N LYS A 372 12.34 -2.65 -30.02
CA LYS A 372 11.90 -1.32 -30.44
C LYS A 372 11.79 -1.18 -31.96
N GLU A 373 12.75 -1.72 -32.71
CA GLU A 373 12.78 -1.62 -34.18
C GLU A 373 11.69 -2.44 -34.85
N HIS A 374 11.35 -3.61 -34.29
CA HIS A 374 10.37 -4.54 -34.86
C HIS A 374 9.05 -4.63 -34.07
N TYR A 375 8.82 -3.69 -33.15
CA TYR A 375 7.64 -3.70 -32.27
C TYR A 375 6.33 -3.73 -33.07
N ALA A 376 6.24 -2.94 -34.14
CA ALA A 376 5.03 -2.84 -34.96
C ALA A 376 4.72 -4.17 -35.65
N GLU A 377 5.74 -4.87 -36.18
CA GLU A 377 5.57 -6.17 -36.79
C GLU A 377 5.21 -7.25 -35.77
N PHE A 378 5.85 -7.27 -34.59
CA PHE A 378 5.46 -8.18 -33.50
C PHE A 378 4.02 -7.93 -33.03
N LYS A 379 3.63 -6.66 -32.83
CA LYS A 379 2.26 -6.28 -32.46
C LYS A 379 1.27 -6.74 -33.52
N ASN A 380 1.57 -6.52 -34.80
CA ASN A 380 0.72 -6.97 -35.89
C ASN A 380 0.56 -8.50 -35.89
N CYS A 381 1.66 -9.22 -35.69
CA CYS A 381 1.63 -10.68 -35.64
C CYS A 381 0.81 -11.21 -34.46
N ILE A 382 0.95 -10.63 -33.28
CA ILE A 382 0.29 -11.11 -32.05
C ILE A 382 -1.23 -10.80 -32.06
N TRP A 383 -1.63 -9.65 -32.59
CA TRP A 383 -2.99 -9.12 -32.39
C TRP A 383 -3.88 -9.12 -33.65
N ASN A 384 -3.31 -9.14 -34.85
CA ASN A 384 -4.08 -8.92 -36.09
C ASN A 384 -4.22 -10.16 -36.99
N PHE A 385 -3.54 -11.28 -36.69
CA PHE A 385 -3.72 -12.51 -37.44
C PHE A 385 -4.92 -13.31 -36.94
N GLU A 386 -5.75 -13.76 -37.87
CA GLU A 386 -7.03 -14.43 -37.56
C GLU A 386 -6.92 -15.95 -37.58
N THR A 387 -5.88 -16.50 -38.23
CA THR A 387 -5.65 -17.96 -38.31
C THR A 387 -4.27 -18.37 -37.79
N PRO A 388 -4.13 -19.60 -37.26
CA PRO A 388 -2.83 -20.13 -36.85
C PRO A 388 -1.80 -20.12 -37.96
N GLU A 389 -2.19 -20.40 -39.20
CA GLU A 389 -1.27 -20.46 -40.34
C GLU A 389 -0.72 -19.08 -40.70
N GLN A 390 -1.57 -18.04 -40.65
CA GLN A 390 -1.14 -16.65 -40.82
C GLN A 390 -0.18 -16.23 -39.71
N PHE A 391 -0.50 -16.63 -38.46
CA PHE A 391 0.37 -16.38 -37.31
C PHE A 391 1.74 -17.04 -37.48
N GLU A 392 1.80 -18.33 -37.78
CA GLU A 392 3.07 -19.05 -37.93
C GLU A 392 3.92 -18.48 -39.05
N ALA A 393 3.32 -18.18 -40.21
CA ALA A 393 4.04 -17.61 -41.34
C ALA A 393 4.60 -16.21 -41.02
N GLY A 394 3.77 -15.33 -40.45
CA GLY A 394 4.19 -13.98 -40.08
C GLY A 394 5.18 -13.98 -38.93
N TRP A 395 5.02 -14.87 -37.94
CA TRP A 395 5.93 -15.00 -36.81
C TRP A 395 7.34 -15.36 -37.27
N VAL A 396 7.45 -16.36 -38.17
CA VAL A 396 8.73 -16.75 -38.78
C VAL A 396 9.36 -15.57 -39.53
N GLU A 397 8.58 -14.80 -40.29
CA GLU A 397 9.09 -13.63 -41.01
C GLU A 397 9.68 -12.57 -40.06
N VAL A 398 8.96 -12.22 -39.00
CA VAL A 398 9.40 -11.18 -38.05
C VAL A 398 10.62 -11.65 -37.26
N VAL A 399 10.65 -12.91 -36.82
CA VAL A 399 11.80 -13.50 -36.12
C VAL A 399 13.06 -13.49 -36.99
N ASN A 400 12.92 -13.86 -38.28
CA ASN A 400 14.02 -13.81 -39.24
C ASN A 400 14.53 -12.38 -39.46
N LYS A 401 13.61 -11.44 -39.66
CA LYS A 401 13.94 -10.02 -39.88
C LYS A 401 14.67 -9.41 -38.67
N ALA A 402 14.26 -9.79 -37.47
CA ALA A 402 14.83 -9.33 -36.21
C ALA A 402 16.12 -10.06 -35.79
N ASN A 403 16.59 -11.05 -36.56
CA ASN A 403 17.75 -11.90 -36.26
C ASN A 403 17.70 -12.54 -34.85
N LEU A 404 16.53 -13.06 -34.46
CA LEU A 404 16.33 -13.69 -33.15
C LEU A 404 16.36 -15.23 -33.30
N TYR A 405 17.56 -15.81 -33.33
CA TYR A 405 17.77 -17.27 -33.42
C TYR A 405 18.41 -17.85 -32.16
#